data_AF-A0A937YRN6-F1
#
_entry.id   AF-A0A937YRN6-F1
#
_cell.length_a   1.000
_cell.length_b   1.000
_cell.length_c   1.000
_cell.angle_alpha   90.00
_cell.angle_beta   90.00
_cell.angle_gamma   90.00
#
_symmetry.space_group_name_H-M   'P 1'
#
loop_
_entity.id
_entity.type
_entity.pdbx_description
1 polymer ?
#
loop_
_entity_poly.entity_id
_entity_poly.type
_entity_poly.pdbx_seq_one_letter_code
_entity_poly.pdbx_strand_id
1 'polypeptide(L)'
;MASAGTARAEGDNAAILRGLDKITARVGLIEAPIGAPVAFGRLTITARACVKRPPEETAEVTAFLEILEQPPGVSQPVMRFTGWMFASTPALSALDHPVYDVTVIDCRMVSGDGSRPKQ
;
A
#
# COMPACT_ATOMS: atom_id res chain seq x y z
N MET A 1 -27.89 -9.60 -13.77
CA MET A 1 -27.50 -9.25 -12.39
C MET A 1 -26.04 -9.59 -12.25
N ALA A 2 -25.14 -8.61 -12.12
CA ALA A 2 -23.70 -8.83 -12.07
C ALA A 2 -23.30 -9.16 -10.62
N SER A 3 -22.76 -10.35 -10.40
CA SER A 3 -22.23 -10.77 -9.11
C SER A 3 -21.00 -9.91 -8.78
N ALA A 4 -21.11 -9.06 -7.76
CA ALA A 4 -19.95 -8.50 -7.10
C ALA A 4 -19.23 -9.64 -6.40
N GLY A 5 -18.11 -10.09 -6.98
CA GLY A 5 -17.21 -11.03 -6.32
C GLY A 5 -16.69 -10.38 -5.04
N THR A 6 -17.18 -10.84 -3.89
CA THR A 6 -16.58 -10.58 -2.59
C THR A 6 -15.15 -11.13 -2.63
N ALA A 7 -14.18 -10.24 -2.80
CA ALA A 7 -12.78 -10.53 -2.53
C ALA A 7 -12.70 -10.97 -1.07
N ARG A 8 -12.56 -12.28 -0.86
CA ARG A 8 -12.28 -12.87 0.43
C ARG A 8 -10.89 -12.36 0.82
N ALA A 9 -10.83 -11.49 1.82
CA ALA A 9 -9.58 -11.06 2.42
C ALA A 9 -8.96 -12.31 3.06
N GLU A 10 -8.05 -12.95 2.33
CA GLU A 10 -7.34 -14.13 2.79
C GLU A 10 -6.05 -13.65 3.46
N GLY A 11 -6.08 -13.64 4.80
CA GLY A 11 -4.96 -13.28 5.67
C GLY A 11 -5.06 -11.86 6.20
N ASP A 12 -4.92 -11.68 7.51
CA ASP A 12 -4.87 -10.38 8.20
C ASP A 12 -3.59 -9.58 7.86
N ASN A 13 -3.01 -9.83 6.69
CA ASN A 13 -1.82 -9.15 6.19
C ASN A 13 -2.20 -7.75 5.70
N ALA A 14 -1.33 -6.79 5.97
CA ALA A 14 -1.50 -5.40 5.56
C ALA A 14 -0.18 -4.78 5.14
N ALA A 15 -0.21 -3.96 4.09
CA ALA A 15 0.87 -3.04 3.78
C ALA A 15 0.76 -1.80 4.68
N ILE A 16 1.85 -1.42 5.31
CA ILE A 16 1.96 -0.20 6.11
C ILE A 16 2.61 0.85 5.22
N LEU A 17 1.84 1.89 4.91
CA LEU A 17 2.25 2.96 4.03
C LEU A 17 2.34 4.29 4.80
N ARG A 18 3.22 5.17 4.35
CA ARG A 18 3.23 6.58 4.73
C ARG A 18 2.52 7.38 3.66
N GLY A 19 1.47 8.10 4.03
CA GLY A 19 0.87 9.14 3.19
C GLY A 19 1.36 10.51 3.64
N LEU A 20 1.75 11.34 2.69
CA LEU A 20 2.02 12.77 2.88
C LEU A 20 1.09 13.57 1.97
N ASP A 21 0.33 14.49 2.55
CA ASP A 21 -0.33 15.57 1.81
C ASP A 21 0.61 16.79 1.81
N LYS A 22 1.17 17.10 0.65
CA LYS A 22 2.14 18.19 0.43
C LYS A 22 1.51 19.58 0.59
N ILE A 23 0.18 19.70 0.46
CA ILE A 23 -0.54 20.98 0.58
C ILE A 23 -0.79 21.30 2.05
N THR A 24 -1.22 20.30 2.83
CA THR A 24 -1.51 20.49 4.26
C THR A 24 -0.33 20.14 5.18
N ALA A 25 0.77 19.64 4.61
CA ALA A 25 1.93 19.10 5.32
C ALA A 25 1.57 17.98 6.33
N ARG A 26 0.46 17.26 6.09
CA ARG A 26 0.00 16.18 6.97
C ARG A 26 0.62 14.86 6.56
N VAL A 27 1.28 14.22 7.52
CA VAL A 27 1.82 12.86 7.39
C VAL A 27 0.94 11.91 8.19
N GLY A 28 0.59 10.77 7.60
CA GLY A 28 -0.20 9.73 8.24
C GLY A 28 0.31 8.34 7.91
N LEU A 29 0.10 7.41 8.84
CA LEU A 29 0.25 5.98 8.56
C LEU A 29 -1.07 5.46 8.00
N ILE A 30 -0.97 4.72 6.89
CA ILE A 30 -2.09 4.08 6.23
C ILE A 30 -1.85 2.59 6.35
N GLU A 31 -2.76 1.92 7.04
CA GLU A 31 -2.81 0.47 7.06
C GLU A 31 -3.70 0.02 5.92
N ALA A 32 -3.12 -0.61 4.90
CA ALA A 32 -3.81 -1.11 3.73
C ALA A 32 -3.88 -2.66 3.78
N PRO A 33 -5.00 -3.26 4.21
CA PRO A 33 -5.16 -4.70 4.19
C PRO A 33 -5.04 -5.23 2.75
N ILE A 34 -4.47 -6.42 2.60
CA ILE A 34 -4.29 -7.00 1.26
C ILE A 34 -5.66 -7.28 0.63
N GLY A 35 -5.85 -6.77 -0.59
CA GLY A 35 -7.07 -6.90 -1.37
C GLY A 35 -8.20 -5.95 -0.98
N ALA A 36 -8.05 -5.14 0.07
CA ALA A 36 -9.05 -4.18 0.51
C ALA A 36 -8.67 -2.74 0.12
N PRO A 37 -9.60 -1.94 -0.42
CA PRO A 37 -9.36 -0.53 -0.69
C PRO A 37 -9.39 0.28 0.61
N VAL A 38 -8.42 1.19 0.77
CA VAL A 38 -8.37 2.17 1.87
C VAL A 38 -8.26 3.58 1.32
N ALA A 39 -8.85 4.55 2.01
CA ALA A 39 -8.87 5.94 1.56
C ALA A 39 -7.80 6.79 2.27
N PHE A 40 -7.13 7.65 1.50
CA PHE A 40 -6.26 8.70 2.03
C PHE A 40 -6.48 9.99 1.24
N GLY A 41 -7.18 10.95 1.84
CA GLY A 41 -7.62 12.14 1.13
C GLY A 41 -8.55 11.77 -0.03
N ARG A 42 -8.13 12.07 -1.27
CA ARG A 42 -8.85 11.69 -2.50
C ARG A 42 -8.32 10.42 -3.16
N LEU A 43 -7.32 9.78 -2.54
CA LEU A 43 -6.76 8.54 -3.05
C LEU A 43 -7.50 7.34 -2.47
N THR A 44 -7.77 6.36 -3.34
CA THR A 44 -8.15 5.01 -2.97
C THR A 44 -6.96 4.11 -3.27
N ILE A 45 -6.37 3.56 -2.22
CA ILE A 45 -5.17 2.73 -2.27
C ILE A 45 -5.58 1.28 -2.01
N THR A 46 -5.15 0.37 -2.88
CA THR A 46 -5.37 -1.06 -2.71
C THR A 46 -4.02 -1.77 -2.78
N ALA A 47 -3.63 -2.42 -1.68
CA ALA A 47 -2.45 -3.27 -1.66
C ALA A 47 -2.82 -4.65 -2.19
N ARG A 48 -2.19 -5.09 -3.28
CA ARG A 48 -2.42 -6.45 -3.84
C ARG A 48 -1.48 -7.49 -3.27
N ALA A 49 -0.28 -7.06 -2.91
CA ALA A 49 0.75 -7.91 -2.32
C ALA A 49 1.65 -7.06 -1.43
N CYS A 50 2.19 -7.67 -0.38
CA CYS A 50 3.22 -7.08 0.45
C CYS A 50 4.20 -8.18 0.85
N VAL A 51 5.49 -7.94 0.61
CA VAL A 51 6.59 -8.87 0.86
C VAL A 51 7.61 -8.18 1.76
N LYS A 52 7.93 -8.79 2.89
CA LYS A 52 8.99 -8.34 3.80
C LYS A 52 10.09 -9.41 3.81
N ARG A 53 11.27 -9.06 3.32
CA ARG A 53 12.44 -9.94 3.39
C ARG A 53 13.03 -9.96 4.80
N PRO A 54 13.52 -11.13 5.26
CA PRO A 54 14.12 -11.26 6.59
C PRO A 54 15.51 -10.58 6.65
N PRO A 55 15.98 -10.22 7.86
CA PRO A 55 17.20 -9.41 8.04
C PRO A 55 18.51 -10.15 7.72
N GLU A 56 18.49 -11.49 7.58
CA GLU A 56 19.64 -12.28 7.13
C GLU A 56 19.97 -12.07 5.64
N GLU A 57 19.03 -11.50 4.90
CA GLU A 57 19.22 -10.98 3.54
C GLU A 57 19.21 -9.44 3.56
N THR A 58 19.39 -8.79 2.40
CA THR A 58 19.21 -7.34 2.29
C THR A 58 17.76 -7.00 2.65
N ALA A 59 17.59 -6.42 3.85
CA ALA A 59 16.29 -6.02 4.39
C ALA A 59 15.57 -5.10 3.39
N GLU A 60 14.47 -5.59 2.86
CA GLU A 60 13.65 -4.87 1.88
C GLU A 60 12.19 -5.20 2.13
N VAL A 61 11.36 -4.17 2.03
CA VAL A 61 9.92 -4.30 2.03
C VAL A 61 9.44 -3.84 0.66
N THR A 62 8.63 -4.67 0.00
CA THR A 62 8.08 -4.36 -1.32
C THR A 62 6.59 -4.61 -1.31
N ALA A 63 5.80 -3.67 -1.84
CA ALA A 63 4.36 -3.83 -1.97
C ALA A 63 3.91 -3.54 -3.40
N PHE A 64 2.99 -4.35 -3.91
CA PHE A 64 2.28 -4.04 -5.15
C PHE A 64 1.04 -3.22 -4.82
N LEU A 65 1.00 -1.99 -5.31
CA LEU A 65 -0.05 -1.03 -4.99
C LEU A 65 -0.81 -0.64 -6.26
N GLU A 66 -2.12 -0.55 -6.14
CA GLU A 66 -3.00 0.12 -7.09
C GLU A 66 -3.54 1.37 -6.40
N ILE A 67 -3.30 2.55 -6.97
CA ILE A 67 -3.73 3.84 -6.43
C ILE A 67 -4.60 4.54 -7.47
N LEU A 68 -5.85 4.75 -7.10
CA LEU A 68 -6.83 5.54 -7.84
C LEU A 68 -6.98 6.90 -7.15
N GLU A 69 -7.16 7.96 -7.91
CA GLU A 69 -7.59 9.26 -7.39
C GLU A 69 -9.03 9.53 -7.85
N GLN A 70 -9.85 10.14 -7.00
CA GLN A 70 -11.11 10.77 -7.40
C GLN A 70 -10.94 12.29 -7.47
N PRO A 71 -10.70 12.89 -8.65
CA PRO A 71 -10.59 14.34 -8.78
C PRO A 71 -11.94 15.04 -8.51
N PRO A 72 -11.94 16.28 -8.00
CA PRO A 72 -13.16 17.06 -7.81
C PRO A 72 -13.89 17.28 -9.14
N GLY A 73 -15.21 17.05 -9.15
CA GLY A 73 -16.03 17.24 -10.35
C GLY A 73 -15.90 16.15 -11.41
N VAL A 74 -15.09 15.10 -11.15
CA VAL A 74 -14.97 13.93 -12.02
C VAL A 74 -15.73 12.77 -11.37
N SER A 75 -16.59 12.10 -12.15
CA SER A 75 -17.41 10.98 -11.64
C SER A 75 -16.63 9.67 -11.54
N GLN A 76 -15.67 9.46 -12.44
CA GLN A 76 -14.89 8.22 -12.52
C GLN A 76 -13.49 8.39 -11.90
N PRO A 77 -13.06 7.46 -11.03
CA PRO A 77 -11.70 7.47 -10.50
C PRO A 77 -10.66 7.27 -11.61
N VAL A 78 -9.50 7.91 -11.46
CA VAL A 78 -8.39 7.84 -12.41
C VAL A 78 -7.22 7.07 -11.79
N MET A 79 -6.68 6.09 -12.53
CA MET A 79 -5.49 5.35 -12.10
C MET A 79 -4.28 6.28 -12.07
N ARG A 80 -3.64 6.39 -10.91
CA ARG A 80 -2.43 7.20 -10.69
C ARG A 80 -1.18 6.37 -10.55
N PHE A 81 -1.31 5.17 -10.00
CA PHE A 81 -0.18 4.27 -9.85
C PHE A 81 -0.64 2.81 -9.88
N THR A 82 0.12 1.98 -10.58
CA THR A 82 0.01 0.53 -10.50
C THR A 82 1.41 -0.05 -10.66
N GLY A 83 1.88 -0.78 -9.65
CA GLY A 83 3.24 -1.31 -9.68
C GLY A 83 3.79 -1.69 -8.32
N TRP A 84 5.03 -2.17 -8.34
CA TRP A 84 5.81 -2.54 -7.16
C TRP A 84 6.55 -1.34 -6.60
N MET A 85 6.28 -1.00 -5.34
CA MET A 85 7.00 0.04 -4.60
C MET A 85 7.95 -0.59 -3.58
N PHE A 86 9.13 0.00 -3.42
CA PHE A 86 10.22 -0.50 -2.55
C PHE A 86 10.44 0.47 -1.38
N ALA A 87 10.52 -0.04 -0.16
CA ALA A 87 10.69 0.78 1.04
C ALA A 87 12.08 1.41 1.10
N SER A 88 13.12 0.69 0.69
CA SER A 88 14.50 1.20 0.73
C SER A 88 14.74 2.28 -0.33
N THR A 89 14.10 2.13 -1.48
CA THR A 89 14.33 2.98 -2.65
C THR A 89 13.00 3.37 -3.33
N PRO A 90 12.18 4.22 -2.67
CA PRO A 90 10.88 4.60 -3.21
C PRO A 90 10.97 5.29 -4.57
N ALA A 91 12.06 6.01 -4.83
CA ALA A 91 12.31 6.74 -6.07
C ALA A 91 12.31 5.87 -7.33
N LEU A 92 12.55 4.56 -7.22
CA LEU A 92 12.51 3.63 -8.36
C LEU A 92 11.08 3.38 -8.86
N SER A 93 10.09 3.51 -7.99
CA SER A 93 8.68 3.32 -8.33
C SER A 93 7.80 4.11 -7.37
N ALA A 94 7.88 5.43 -7.50
CA ALA A 94 7.15 6.37 -6.68
C ALA A 94 5.80 6.72 -7.33
N LEU A 95 4.84 7.13 -6.49
CA LEU A 95 3.63 7.77 -6.96
C LEU A 95 3.97 9.16 -7.53
N ASP A 96 3.78 9.35 -8.84
CA ASP A 96 3.91 10.66 -9.47
C ASP A 96 2.62 11.48 -9.28
N HIS A 97 2.55 12.22 -8.17
CA HIS A 97 1.38 13.03 -7.83
C HIS A 97 1.76 14.39 -7.23
N PRO A 98 1.11 15.50 -7.65
CA PRO A 98 1.47 16.86 -7.19
C PRO A 98 1.08 17.15 -5.74
N VAL A 99 -0.05 16.62 -5.26
CA VAL A 99 -0.56 16.82 -3.88
C VAL A 99 -0.12 15.74 -2.90
N TYR A 100 -0.23 14.46 -3.27
CA TYR A 100 0.06 13.34 -2.38
C TYR A 100 1.41 12.70 -2.67
N ASP A 101 2.02 12.13 -1.64
CA ASP A 101 3.13 11.19 -1.74
C ASP A 101 2.78 9.96 -0.90
N VAL A 102 2.98 8.78 -1.46
CA VAL A 102 2.68 7.50 -0.81
C VAL A 102 3.94 6.65 -0.89
N THR A 103 4.40 6.16 0.25
CA THR A 103 5.60 5.33 0.36
C THR A 103 5.31 4.09 1.18
N VAL A 104 5.75 2.91 0.73
CA VAL A 104 5.71 1.70 1.56
C VAL A 104 6.75 1.76 2.68
N ILE A 105 6.36 1.39 3.90
CA ILE A 105 7.26 1.37 5.06
C ILE A 105 7.48 -0.06 5.55
N ASP A 106 6.40 -0.82 5.72
CA ASP A 106 6.46 -2.16 6.28
C ASP A 106 5.34 -3.06 5.73
N CYS A 107 5.49 -4.38 5.90
CA CYS A 107 4.39 -5.32 5.78
C CYS A 107 4.07 -5.87 7.16
N ARG A 108 2.83 -5.70 7.60
CA ARG A 108 2.31 -6.45 8.73
C ARG A 108 1.82 -7.79 8.20
N MET A 109 2.52 -8.85 8.54
CA MET A 109 2.05 -10.21 8.35
C MET A 109 1.51 -10.70 9.68
N VAL A 110 0.24 -11.08 9.73
CA VAL A 110 -0.32 -11.77 10.90
C VAL A 110 -0.02 -13.24 10.67
N SER A 111 1.25 -13.57 10.77
CA SER A 111 1.68 -14.96 10.79
C SER A 111 1.32 -15.50 12.16
N GLY A 112 0.50 -16.56 12.19
CA GLY A 112 0.50 -17.51 13.29
C GLY A 112 1.80 -18.31 13.36
N ASP A 113 2.95 -17.68 13.15
CA ASP A 113 4.25 -18.23 13.51
C ASP A 113 5.23 -17.06 13.67
N GLY A 114 5.45 -16.70 14.93
CA GLY A 114 6.54 -15.83 15.31
C GLY A 114 7.86 -16.51 14.97
N SER A 115 8.86 -15.69 14.68
CA SER A 115 10.24 -15.89 15.13
C SER A 115 10.54 -17.32 15.62
N ARG A 116 10.93 -18.21 14.71
CA ARG A 116 11.63 -19.43 15.09
C ARG A 116 13.10 -19.04 15.21
N PRO A 117 13.67 -18.85 16.42
CA PRO A 117 15.11 -18.64 16.53
C PRO A 117 15.80 -19.91 16.03
N LYS A 118 16.77 -19.76 15.13
CA LYS A 118 17.67 -20.84 14.72
C LYS A 118 18.33 -21.41 15.98
N GLN A 119 18.19 -22.72 16.20
CA GLN A 119 19.03 -23.52 17.10
C GLN A 119 20.47 -23.52 16.59
#